data_AF-A0A6G7VBH7-F1
#
_entry.id   AF-A0A6G7VBH7-F1
#
_cell.length_a   1.000
_cell.length_b   1.000
_cell.length_c   1.000
_cell.angle_alpha   90.00
_cell.angle_beta   90.00
_cell.angle_gamma   90.00
#
_symmetry.space_group_name_H-M   'P 1'
#
loop_
_entity.id
_entity.type
_entity.pdbx_description
1 polymer ?
#
loop_
_entity_poly.entity_id
_entity_poly.type
_entity_poly.pdbx_seq_one_letter_code
_entity_poly.pdbx_strand_id
1 'polypeptide(L)'
;MLVHPVVSAAYEPIISPLTAGLMSDTTSPSAVCTLPELVRYRGSPVPRHLVAVGESAYAAARQAFPQARVWPILLQEPPAGADRGLSRFVAPALVVAELHTLSPAIETLVFVYRDMVPNAVVQQAWAAAQARGLAWEAIAVDDLRAAARAIGTARHPAEETHFDVIFD
;
A
#
# COMPACT_ATOMS: atom_id res chain seq x y z
N MET A 1 5.76 3.24 18.83
CA MET A 1 6.54 4.31 18.16
C MET A 1 6.52 4.08 16.66
N LEU A 2 6.26 5.11 15.85
CA LEU A 2 6.36 5.08 14.39
C LEU A 2 7.63 5.83 13.96
N VAL A 3 8.46 5.18 13.15
CA VAL A 3 9.64 5.79 12.53
C VAL A 3 9.44 5.77 11.02
N HIS A 4 9.53 6.93 10.37
CA HIS A 4 9.41 7.02 8.92
C HIS A 4 10.47 7.95 8.32
N PRO A 5 10.89 7.77 7.06
CA PRO A 5 11.73 8.75 6.39
C PRO A 5 10.97 10.07 6.24
N VAL A 6 11.71 11.15 5.95
CA VAL A 6 11.08 12.35 5.39
C VAL A 6 10.55 11.93 4.03
N VAL A 7 9.25 11.66 3.97
CA VAL A 7 8.59 11.18 2.75
C VAL A 7 8.02 12.35 1.97
N SER A 8 7.95 12.20 0.65
CA SER A 8 7.25 13.18 -0.20
C SER A 8 5.75 13.21 0.13
N ALA A 9 5.08 14.32 -0.22
CA ALA A 9 3.63 14.49 -0.02
C ALA A 9 2.78 13.32 -0.54
N ALA A 10 3.27 12.58 -1.53
CA ALA A 10 2.60 11.40 -2.08
C ALA A 10 2.39 10.24 -1.07
N TYR A 11 3.16 10.19 0.02
CA TYR A 11 3.04 9.17 1.06
C TYR A 11 2.29 9.65 2.31
N GLU A 12 1.94 10.95 2.41
CA GLU A 12 1.11 11.46 3.51
C GLU A 12 -0.20 10.69 3.70
N PRO A 13 -0.93 10.27 2.63
CA PRO A 13 -2.15 9.48 2.79
C PRO A 13 -1.94 8.10 3.43
N ILE A 14 -0.69 7.62 3.51
CA ILE A 14 -0.33 6.35 4.15
C ILE A 14 0.14 6.59 5.60
N ILE A 15 0.99 7.60 5.80
CA ILE A 15 1.56 7.91 7.11
C ILE A 15 0.52 8.52 8.05
N SER A 16 -0.38 9.37 7.54
CA SER A 16 -1.39 10.06 8.37
C SER A 16 -2.37 9.08 9.06
N PRO A 17 -2.98 8.10 8.36
CA PRO A 17 -3.83 7.11 9.03
C PRO A 17 -3.08 6.22 10.03
N LEU A 18 -1.84 5.82 9.72
CA LEU A 18 -1.00 5.04 10.63
C LEU A 18 -0.66 5.83 11.90
N THR A 19 -0.34 7.11 11.73
CA THR A 19 -0.08 8.05 12.81
C THR A 19 -1.33 8.23 13.66
N ALA A 20 -2.49 8.50 13.03
CA ALA A 20 -3.76 8.66 13.72
C ALA A 20 -4.16 7.40 14.51
N GLY A 21 -4.03 6.22 13.91
CA GLY A 21 -4.29 4.95 14.59
C GLY A 21 -3.39 4.75 15.81
N LEU A 22 -2.10 5.04 15.69
CA LEU A 22 -1.16 4.94 16.82
C LEU A 22 -1.40 5.97 17.92
N MET A 23 -1.89 7.17 17.57
CA MET A 23 -2.22 8.23 18.53
C MET A 23 -3.60 8.04 19.17
N SER A 24 -4.49 7.28 18.54
CA SER A 24 -5.83 6.97 19.08
C SER A 24 -5.80 5.98 20.26
N ASP A 25 -4.73 5.21 20.40
CA ASP A 25 -4.52 4.35 21.57
C ASP A 25 -3.91 5.18 22.71
N THR A 26 -4.77 5.67 23.62
CA THR A 26 -4.40 6.52 24.74
C THR A 26 -3.84 5.74 25.93
N THR A 27 -3.86 4.41 25.89
CA THR A 27 -3.45 3.55 27.01
C THR A 27 -1.94 3.39 27.12
N SER A 28 -1.18 3.73 26.07
CA SER A 28 0.27 3.66 26.05
C SER A 28 0.85 4.95 25.46
N PRO A 29 1.98 5.47 25.99
CA PRO A 29 2.65 6.61 25.38
C PRO A 29 3.13 6.24 23.97
N SER A 30 2.47 6.81 22.97
CA SER A 30 2.81 6.69 21.56
C SER A 30 3.68 7.86 21.11
N ALA A 31 4.59 7.61 20.17
CA ALA A 31 5.45 8.63 19.56
C ALA A 31 5.55 8.38 18.05
N VAL A 32 5.59 9.44 17.26
CA VAL A 32 5.90 9.43 15.83
C VAL A 32 7.12 10.31 15.62
N CYS A 33 8.11 9.82 14.89
CA CYS A 33 9.29 10.60 14.54
C CYS A 33 9.77 10.30 13.12
N THR A 34 10.34 11.32 12.49
CA THR A 34 11.08 11.16 11.25
C THR A 34 12.46 10.54 11.50
N LEU A 35 13.08 10.02 10.44
CA LEU A 35 14.45 9.48 10.49
C LEU A 35 15.48 10.46 11.11
N PRO A 36 15.53 11.76 10.72
CA PRO A 36 16.43 12.73 11.35
C PRO A 36 16.15 12.94 12.84
N GLU A 37 14.89 12.86 13.26
CA GLU A 37 14.49 13.07 14.65
C GLU A 37 14.80 11.86 15.54
N LEU A 38 14.95 10.67 14.96
CA LEU A 38 15.27 9.45 15.69
C LEU A 38 16.53 9.59 16.57
N VAL A 39 17.48 10.43 16.16
CA VAL A 39 18.70 10.71 16.94
C VAL A 39 18.39 11.27 18.33
N ARG A 40 17.31 12.04 18.48
CA ARG A 40 16.90 12.66 19.75
C ARG A 40 16.39 11.63 20.77
N TYR A 41 16.00 10.46 20.29
CA TYR A 41 15.49 9.36 21.11
C TYR A 41 16.57 8.32 21.48
N ARG A 42 17.83 8.52 21.07
CA ARG A 42 18.94 7.67 21.54
C ARG A 42 19.07 7.79 23.06
N GLY A 43 19.04 6.64 23.74
CA GLY A 43 19.09 6.59 25.21
C GLY A 43 17.75 6.86 25.91
N SER A 44 16.66 7.10 25.16
CA SER A 44 15.31 7.10 25.71
C SER A 44 14.86 5.68 26.08
N PRO A 45 13.81 5.54 26.93
CA PRO A 45 13.23 4.24 27.24
C PRO A 45 12.88 3.45 25.98
N VAL A 46 13.20 2.15 25.99
CA VAL A 46 13.00 1.27 24.83
C VAL A 46 11.50 1.13 24.53
N PRO A 47 11.03 1.46 23.32
CA PRO A 47 9.64 1.26 22.94
C PRO A 47 9.29 -0.23 22.92
N ARG A 48 8.13 -0.60 23.49
CA ARG A 48 7.64 -1.99 23.43
C ARG A 48 7.35 -2.44 21.99
N HIS A 49 6.83 -1.54 21.17
CA HIS A 49 6.51 -1.77 19.77
C HIS A 49 6.99 -0.60 18.93
N LEU A 50 7.81 -0.89 17.92
CA LEU A 50 8.30 0.08 16.96
C LEU A 50 7.87 -0.35 15.56
N VAL A 51 7.21 0.55 14.83
CA VAL A 51 6.84 0.37 13.43
C VAL A 51 7.77 1.23 12.59
N ALA A 52 8.44 0.63 11.61
CA ALA A 52 9.41 1.31 10.76
C ALA A 52 8.93 1.32 9.31
N VAL A 53 8.78 2.50 8.72
CA VAL A 53 8.31 2.65 7.35
C VAL A 53 9.49 2.66 6.38
N GLY A 54 9.60 1.62 5.55
CA GLY A 54 10.70 1.51 4.61
C GLY A 54 12.02 1.04 5.24
N GLU A 55 13.00 0.74 4.38
CA GLU A 55 14.19 -0.02 4.77
C GLU A 55 15.15 0.83 5.62
N SER A 56 15.31 2.10 5.24
CA SER A 56 16.14 3.05 5.97
C SER A 56 15.61 3.30 7.40
N ALA A 57 14.29 3.40 7.58
CA ALA A 57 13.68 3.52 8.91
C ALA A 57 13.89 2.27 9.75
N TYR A 58 13.80 1.08 9.13
CA TYR A 58 14.03 -0.18 9.80
C TYR A 58 15.48 -0.28 10.31
N ALA A 59 16.46 -0.04 9.43
CA ALA A 59 17.88 -0.10 9.79
C ALA A 59 18.23 0.91 10.90
N ALA A 60 17.76 2.15 10.77
CA ALA A 60 18.02 3.19 11.77
C ALA A 60 17.36 2.87 13.11
N ALA A 61 16.13 2.34 13.11
CA ALA A 61 15.44 1.96 14.33
C ALA A 61 16.11 0.78 15.05
N ARG A 62 16.59 -0.22 14.31
CA ARG A 62 17.37 -1.34 14.87
C ARG A 62 18.69 -0.87 15.48
N GLN A 63 19.35 0.12 14.86
CA GLN A 63 20.56 0.72 15.41
C GLN A 63 20.28 1.54 16.68
N ALA A 64 19.20 2.32 16.70
CA ALA A 64 18.84 3.17 17.83
C ALA A 64 18.30 2.37 19.03
N PHE A 65 17.57 1.27 18.76
CA PHE A 65 16.95 0.42 19.77
C PHE A 65 17.22 -1.07 19.49
N PRO A 66 18.43 -1.58 19.79
CA PRO A 66 18.82 -2.95 19.45
C PRO A 66 17.93 -4.03 20.08
N GLN A 67 17.39 -3.71 21.26
CA GLN A 67 16.53 -4.61 22.04
C GLN A 67 15.03 -4.46 21.72
N ALA A 68 14.63 -3.45 20.93
CA ALA A 68 13.24 -3.27 20.56
C ALA A 68 12.81 -4.27 19.47
N ARG A 69 11.55 -4.70 19.56
CA ARG A 69 10.87 -5.35 18.44
C ARG A 69 10.49 -4.29 17.41
N VAL A 70 11.07 -4.41 16.21
CA VAL A 70 10.83 -3.49 15.10
C VAL A 70 10.06 -4.20 14.00
N TRP A 71 8.91 -3.67 13.63
CA TRP A 71 8.07 -4.17 12.54
C TRP A 71 8.23 -3.30 11.31
N PRO A 72 8.94 -3.77 10.27
CA PRO A 72 8.99 -3.05 9.01
C PRO A 72 7.65 -3.11 8.27
N ILE A 73 7.27 -1.99 7.68
CA ILE A 73 6.12 -1.86 6.77
C ILE A 73 6.53 -1.13 5.50
N LEU A 74 5.74 -1.29 4.43
CA LEU A 74 6.02 -0.70 3.11
C LEU A 74 7.33 -1.19 2.47
N LEU A 75 7.65 -2.47 2.65
CA LEU A 75 8.78 -3.12 1.99
C LEU A 75 8.32 -4.08 0.91
N GLN A 76 9.16 -4.24 -0.12
CA GLN A 76 8.97 -5.30 -1.12
C GLN A 76 9.19 -6.68 -0.49
N GLU A 77 10.23 -6.81 0.34
CA GLU A 77 10.59 -8.03 1.05
C GLU A 77 10.95 -7.69 2.50
N PRO A 78 10.60 -8.54 3.48
CA PRO A 78 11.02 -8.32 4.86
C PRO A 78 12.54 -8.51 5.00
N PRO A 79 13.25 -7.60 5.69
CA PRO A 79 14.68 -7.72 5.91
C PRO A 79 14.99 -8.91 6.82
N ALA A 80 16.16 -9.51 6.63
CA ALA A 80 16.61 -10.66 7.41
C ALA A 80 16.56 -10.37 8.92
N GLY A 81 15.86 -11.22 9.68
CA GLY A 81 15.70 -11.07 11.13
C GLY A 81 14.50 -10.23 11.58
N ALA A 82 13.63 -9.79 10.67
CA ALA A 82 12.33 -9.23 11.05
C ALA A 82 11.33 -10.35 11.42
N ASP A 83 10.90 -10.39 12.70
CA ASP A 83 9.94 -11.38 13.19
C ASP A 83 8.56 -11.28 12.50
N ARG A 84 8.15 -10.06 12.11
CA ARG A 84 6.87 -9.72 11.47
C ARG A 84 7.02 -8.43 10.66
N GLY A 85 6.35 -8.34 9.52
CA GLY A 85 6.25 -7.11 8.72
C GLY A 85 5.05 -7.16 7.76
N LEU A 86 4.44 -6.02 7.49
CA LEU A 86 3.34 -5.91 6.51
C LEU A 86 3.92 -5.55 5.13
N SER A 87 3.82 -6.50 4.21
CA SER A 87 4.19 -6.37 2.81
C SER A 87 3.23 -5.44 2.06
N ARG A 88 3.82 -4.56 1.24
CA ARG A 88 3.22 -3.72 0.19
C ARG A 88 1.82 -3.14 0.47
N PHE A 89 1.71 -2.19 1.41
CA PHE A 89 0.62 -1.22 1.31
C PHE A 89 0.98 -0.21 0.22
N VAL A 90 0.54 -0.49 -0.99
CA VAL A 90 0.67 0.45 -2.09
C VAL A 90 -0.62 1.27 -2.11
N ALA A 91 -0.54 2.55 -1.77
CA ALA A 91 -1.69 3.43 -1.85
C ALA A 91 -2.19 3.46 -3.29
N PRO A 92 -3.48 3.16 -3.54
CA PRO A 92 -4.02 3.18 -4.90
C PRO A 92 -3.77 4.51 -5.61
N ALA A 93 -3.82 5.62 -4.89
CA ALA A 93 -3.54 6.95 -5.42
C ALA A 93 -2.13 7.09 -6.00
N LEU A 94 -1.13 6.45 -5.38
CA LEU A 94 0.25 6.49 -5.85
C LEU A 94 0.42 5.64 -7.12
N VAL A 95 -0.21 4.47 -7.18
CA VAL A 95 -0.18 3.61 -8.39
C VAL A 95 -0.83 4.31 -9.57
N VAL A 96 -2.00 4.90 -9.38
CA VAL A 96 -2.70 5.61 -10.45
C VAL A 96 -1.90 6.82 -10.91
N ALA A 97 -1.22 7.53 -10.00
CA ALA A 97 -0.32 8.63 -10.35
C ALA A 97 0.84 8.17 -11.23
N GLU A 98 1.57 7.14 -10.80
CA GLU A 98 2.70 6.59 -11.53
C GLU A 98 2.28 6.02 -12.89
N LEU A 99 1.13 5.31 -12.96
CA LEU A 99 0.60 4.78 -14.22
C LEU A 99 0.30 5.90 -15.23
N HIS A 100 -0.30 6.99 -14.78
CA HIS A 100 -0.58 8.13 -15.66
C HIS A 100 0.71 8.82 -16.12
N THR A 101 1.73 8.90 -15.27
CA THR A 101 3.06 9.40 -15.66
C THR A 101 3.73 8.50 -16.70
N LEU A 102 3.66 7.17 -16.52
CA LEU A 102 4.27 6.19 -17.42
C LEU A 102 3.50 6.02 -18.74
N SER A 103 2.19 6.24 -18.71
CA SER A 103 1.31 6.15 -19.87
C SER A 103 0.33 7.33 -19.90
N PRO A 104 0.76 8.53 -20.34
CA PRO A 104 -0.09 9.73 -20.32
C PRO A 104 -1.35 9.62 -21.18
N ALA A 105 -1.33 8.75 -22.19
CA ALA A 105 -2.46 8.47 -23.06
C ALA A 105 -3.43 7.41 -22.50
N ILE A 106 -3.24 6.95 -21.26
CA ILE A 106 -4.19 6.03 -20.64
C ILE A 106 -5.52 6.75 -20.41
N GLU A 107 -6.60 6.20 -20.95
CA GLU A 107 -7.95 6.74 -20.78
C GLU A 107 -8.78 5.90 -19.80
N THR A 108 -8.49 4.59 -19.71
CA THR A 108 -9.25 3.63 -18.91
C THR A 108 -8.33 2.83 -17.99
N LEU A 109 -8.76 2.66 -16.75
CA LEU A 109 -8.14 1.81 -15.73
C LEU A 109 -9.09 0.65 -15.40
N VAL A 110 -8.63 -0.57 -15.66
CA VAL A 110 -9.29 -1.80 -15.22
C VAL A 110 -8.60 -2.31 -13.97
N PHE A 111 -9.32 -2.35 -12.86
CA PHE A 111 -8.84 -2.80 -11.57
C PHE A 111 -9.41 -4.19 -11.25
N VAL A 112 -8.60 -5.22 -11.45
CA VAL A 112 -8.93 -6.61 -11.09
C VAL A 112 -8.45 -6.88 -9.67
N TYR A 113 -9.35 -7.28 -8.77
CA TYR A 113 -9.04 -7.42 -7.35
C TYR A 113 -9.75 -8.60 -6.70
N ARG A 114 -9.19 -9.15 -5.62
CA ARG A 114 -9.85 -10.23 -4.87
C ARG A 114 -11.10 -9.72 -4.16
N ASP A 115 -12.19 -10.48 -4.17
CA ASP A 115 -13.46 -10.13 -3.51
C ASP A 115 -13.34 -9.79 -2.02
N MET A 116 -12.33 -10.33 -1.34
CA MET A 116 -12.01 -10.06 0.06
C MET A 116 -11.32 -8.71 0.31
N VAL A 117 -10.96 -7.94 -0.73
CA VAL A 117 -10.36 -6.62 -0.56
C VAL A 117 -11.41 -5.68 0.03
N PRO A 118 -11.09 -4.93 1.12
CA PRO A 118 -12.03 -4.00 1.71
C PRO A 118 -12.53 -2.95 0.70
N ASN A 119 -13.84 -2.71 0.66
CA ASN A 119 -14.46 -1.75 -0.28
C ASN A 119 -13.83 -0.35 -0.17
N ALA A 120 -13.37 0.06 1.02
CA ALA A 120 -12.68 1.33 1.22
C ALA A 120 -11.42 1.48 0.33
N VAL A 121 -10.68 0.39 0.08
CA VAL A 121 -9.49 0.40 -0.80
C VAL A 121 -9.90 0.59 -2.26
N VAL A 122 -10.97 -0.10 -2.69
CA VAL A 122 -11.52 0.04 -4.04
C VAL A 122 -12.03 1.47 -4.28
N GLN A 123 -12.71 2.06 -3.30
CA GLN A 123 -13.17 3.46 -3.38
C GLN A 123 -12.01 4.46 -3.45
N GLN A 124 -10.92 4.23 -2.71
CA GLN A 124 -9.72 5.07 -2.80
C GLN A 124 -9.08 4.99 -4.19
N ALA A 125 -9.05 3.80 -4.80
CA ALA A 125 -8.53 3.60 -6.15
C ALA A 125 -9.40 4.29 -7.21
N TRP A 126 -10.72 4.14 -7.12
CA TRP A 126 -11.68 4.84 -7.96
C TRP A 126 -11.55 6.36 -7.86
N ALA A 127 -11.51 6.91 -6.63
CA ALA A 127 -11.36 8.35 -6.42
C ALA A 127 -10.05 8.89 -7.03
N ALA A 128 -8.96 8.12 -6.95
CA ALA A 128 -7.69 8.52 -7.55
C ALA A 128 -7.70 8.52 -9.08
N ALA A 129 -8.43 7.58 -9.70
CA ALA A 129 -8.65 7.51 -11.14
C ALA A 129 -9.52 8.69 -11.62
N GLN A 130 -10.63 8.96 -10.92
CA GLN A 130 -11.52 10.09 -11.22
C GLN A 130 -10.81 11.43 -11.13
N ALA A 131 -9.95 11.63 -10.12
CA ALA A 131 -9.15 12.84 -9.98
C ALA A 131 -8.19 13.12 -11.16
N ARG A 132 -7.96 12.12 -12.03
CA ARG A 132 -7.13 12.21 -13.24
C ARG A 132 -7.93 12.10 -14.54
N GLY A 133 -9.27 12.12 -14.46
CA GLY A 133 -10.14 11.99 -15.62
C GLY A 133 -10.10 10.61 -16.28
N LEU A 134 -9.66 9.57 -15.56
CA LEU A 134 -9.58 8.21 -16.08
C LEU A 134 -10.93 7.51 -15.91
N ALA A 135 -11.40 6.86 -16.98
CA ALA A 135 -12.49 5.90 -16.90
C ALA A 135 -12.05 4.73 -16.00
N TRP A 136 -12.99 4.19 -15.23
CA TRP A 136 -12.71 3.18 -14.22
C TRP A 136 -13.64 1.98 -14.36
N GLU A 137 -13.05 0.81 -14.38
CA GLU A 137 -13.74 -0.48 -14.31
C GLU A 137 -13.14 -1.31 -13.18
N ALA A 138 -13.99 -1.94 -12.36
CA ALA A 138 -13.57 -2.76 -11.24
C ALA A 138 -14.15 -4.16 -11.37
N ILE A 139 -13.28 -5.18 -11.35
CA ILE A 139 -13.66 -6.59 -11.49
C ILE A 139 -13.21 -7.35 -10.24
N ALA A 140 -14.17 -7.73 -9.41
CA ALA A 140 -13.92 -8.60 -8.26
C ALA A 140 -13.76 -10.05 -8.72
N VAL A 141 -12.75 -10.76 -8.20
CA VAL A 141 -12.47 -12.16 -8.51
C VAL A 141 -12.27 -12.97 -7.24
N ASP A 142 -12.70 -14.22 -7.25
CA ASP A 142 -12.59 -15.16 -6.15
C ASP A 142 -11.25 -15.93 -6.17
N ASP A 143 -10.76 -16.27 -7.36
CA ASP A 143 -9.55 -17.04 -7.58
C ASP A 143 -8.65 -16.54 -8.74
N LEU A 144 -7.50 -17.20 -8.92
CA LEU A 144 -6.53 -16.87 -9.97
C LEU A 144 -7.05 -17.16 -11.38
N ARG A 145 -7.95 -18.13 -11.56
CA ARG A 145 -8.51 -18.48 -12.86
C ARG A 145 -9.51 -17.41 -13.30
N ALA A 146 -10.33 -16.91 -12.39
CA ALA A 146 -11.20 -15.77 -12.59
C ALA A 146 -10.40 -14.50 -12.90
N ALA A 147 -9.29 -14.27 -12.18
CA ALA A 147 -8.36 -13.18 -12.47
C ALA A 147 -7.81 -13.24 -13.91
N ALA A 148 -7.33 -14.41 -14.34
CA ALA A 148 -6.80 -14.60 -15.69
C ALA A 148 -7.85 -14.34 -16.78
N ARG A 149 -9.10 -14.79 -16.58
CA ARG A 149 -10.21 -14.51 -17.50
C ARG A 149 -10.52 -13.02 -17.58
N ALA A 150 -10.67 -12.35 -16.43
CA ALA A 150 -10.94 -10.91 -16.38
C ALA A 150 -9.87 -10.08 -17.11
N ILE A 151 -8.59 -10.43 -16.91
CA ILE A 151 -7.48 -9.78 -17.62
C ILE A 151 -7.53 -10.06 -19.13
N GLY A 152 -7.90 -11.29 -19.52
CA GLY A 152 -8.08 -11.67 -20.92
C GLY A 152 -9.14 -10.84 -21.63
N THR A 153 -10.31 -10.68 -21.01
CA THR A 153 -11.42 -9.86 -21.51
C THR A 153 -11.03 -8.39 -21.60
N ALA A 154 -10.40 -7.84 -20.55
CA ALA A 154 -9.95 -6.45 -20.53
C ALA A 154 -8.92 -6.11 -21.61
N ARG A 155 -8.17 -7.11 -22.12
CA ARG A 155 -7.21 -6.93 -23.22
C ARG A 155 -7.85 -6.97 -24.61
N HIS A 156 -9.04 -7.53 -24.76
CA HIS A 156 -9.71 -7.73 -26.06
C HIS A 156 -11.15 -7.21 -26.08
N PRO A 157 -11.40 -5.90 -25.84
CA PRO A 157 -12.76 -5.36 -25.93
C PRO A 157 -13.37 -5.33 -27.36
N ALA A 158 -12.66 -5.83 -28.38
CA ALA A 158 -13.04 -5.71 -29.80
C ALA A 158 -13.31 -7.04 -30.55
N GLU A 159 -13.30 -8.21 -29.89
CA GLU A 159 -13.53 -9.51 -30.58
C GLU A 159 -14.87 -10.20 -30.24
N GLU A 160 -15.82 -9.53 -29.58
CA GLU A 160 -17.19 -10.06 -29.45
C GLU A 160 -18.07 -9.59 -30.63
N THR A 161 -17.72 -10.05 -31.83
CA THR A 161 -18.73 -10.37 -32.84
C THR A 161 -18.65 -11.88 -33.10
N HIS A 162 -19.74 -12.57 -32.77
CA HIS A 162 -20.07 -13.95 -33.16
C HIS A 162 -19.13 -15.08 -32.68
N PHE A 163 -19.58 -15.84 -31.69
CA PHE A 163 -19.51 -17.31 -31.77
C PHE A 163 -20.76 -17.92 -31.11
N ASP A 164 -21.66 -18.45 -31.97
CA ASP A 164 -22.59 -19.51 -31.59
C ASP A 164 -21.77 -20.77 -31.30
N VAL A 165 -21.96 -21.37 -30.13
CA VAL A 165 -21.63 -22.79 -29.93
C VAL A 165 -22.78 -23.45 -29.17
N ILE A 166 -23.53 -24.24 -29.94
CA ILE A 166 -24.48 -25.26 -29.50
C ILE A 166 -23.67 -26.38 -28.82
N PHE A 167 -24.13 -26.87 -27.67
CA PHE A 167 -23.66 -28.15 -27.11
C PHE A 167 -24.78 -29.19 -27.23
N ASP A 168 -24.49 -30.26 -27.97
CA ASP A 168 -25.12 -31.58 -27.84
C ASP A 168 -24.58 -32.27 -26.57
#